data_AF-A0A940VS71-F1
#
_entry.id   AF-A0A940VS71-F1
#
_cell.length_a   1.000
_cell.length_b   1.000
_cell.length_c   1.000
_cell.angle_alpha   90.00
_cell.angle_beta   90.00
_cell.angle_gamma   90.00
#
_symmetry.space_group_name_H-M   'P 1'
#
loop_
_entity.id
_entity.type
_entity.pdbx_description
1 polymer ?
#
loop_
_entity_poly.entity_id
_entity_poly.type
_entity_poly.pdbx_seq_one_letter_code
_entity_poly.pdbx_strand_id
1 'polypeptide(L)'
;MLRNSNNEYEQNGLSIQPATPHPNSTVKIAYHGLLAQSGAHGLYAHVGFGRDWNHAQDFKMTKKSNIYEADVPVLRADTLNIAFKDCADNWDNNSGRNYSFDIGH
;
A
#
# COMPACT_ATOMS: atom_id res chain seq x y z
N MET A 1 -1.95 15.28 18.62
CA MET A 1 -1.10 14.08 18.67
C MET A 1 -1.14 13.43 17.29
N LEU A 2 0.02 13.48 16.64
CA LEU A 2 0.43 13.18 15.25
C LEU A 2 -0.64 12.64 14.26
N ARG A 3 -1.37 13.56 13.61
CA ARG A 3 -2.28 13.32 12.46
C ARG A 3 -1.52 13.50 11.15
N ASN A 4 -0.63 12.58 10.76
CA ASN A 4 -0.01 12.69 9.44
C ASN A 4 -0.11 11.38 8.66
N SER A 5 -1.35 10.94 8.44
CA SER A 5 -1.68 9.82 7.55
C SER A 5 -2.41 10.34 6.32
N ASN A 6 -2.17 9.73 5.17
CA ASN A 6 -2.95 9.98 3.96
C ASN A 6 -4.03 8.91 3.84
N ASN A 7 -5.26 9.39 3.76
CA ASN A 7 -6.50 8.63 3.80
C ASN A 7 -7.31 8.78 2.50
N GLU A 8 -6.66 9.17 1.40
CA GLU A 8 -7.28 9.31 0.07
C GLU A 8 -8.05 8.05 -0.34
N TYR A 9 -7.50 6.87 0.00
CA TYR A 9 -8.10 5.56 -0.30
C TYR A 9 -8.75 4.89 0.92
N GLU A 10 -9.14 5.66 1.94
CA GLU A 10 -9.75 5.09 3.15
C GLU A 10 -11.07 4.38 2.84
N GLN A 11 -11.83 4.85 1.85
CA GLN A 11 -13.06 4.15 1.40
C GLN A 11 -12.77 2.76 0.81
N ASN A 12 -11.56 2.56 0.30
CA ASN A 12 -11.06 1.28 -0.18
C ASN A 12 -10.31 0.49 0.92
N GLY A 13 -10.24 1.04 2.14
CA GLY A 13 -9.59 0.44 3.29
C GLY A 13 -8.07 0.60 3.30
N LEU A 14 -7.51 1.59 2.59
CA LEU A 14 -6.08 1.85 2.56
C LEU A 14 -5.74 3.22 3.16
N SER A 15 -4.78 3.21 4.10
CA SER A 15 -4.10 4.42 4.57
C SER A 15 -2.58 4.23 4.62
N ILE A 16 -1.85 5.34 4.52
CA ILE A 16 -0.38 5.36 4.62
C ILE A 16 0.11 6.40 5.63
N GLN A 17 1.27 6.14 6.24
CA GLN A 17 1.93 7.06 7.16
C GLN A 17 3.47 7.06 6.96
N PRO A 18 4.12 8.22 6.78
CA PRO A 18 3.56 9.57 6.76
C PRO A 18 2.63 9.82 5.57
N ALA A 19 1.81 10.88 5.64
CA ALA A 19 0.82 11.22 4.61
C ALA A 19 1.43 11.47 3.23
N THR A 20 2.64 12.02 3.21
CA THR A 20 3.42 12.22 2.00
C THR A 20 4.65 11.32 2.07
N PRO A 21 4.73 10.28 1.22
CA PRO A 21 5.95 9.51 1.04
C PRO A 21 7.11 10.44 0.61
N HIS A 22 8.31 10.22 1.13
CA HIS A 22 9.50 10.96 0.70
C HIS A 22 10.61 9.99 0.26
N PRO A 23 11.48 10.36 -0.71
CA PRO A 23 12.59 9.52 -1.11
C PRO A 23 13.51 9.17 0.05
N ASN A 24 14.05 7.95 0.04
CA ASN A 24 14.95 7.43 1.08
C ASN A 24 14.31 7.38 2.48
N SER A 25 12.99 7.26 2.54
CA SER A 25 12.23 7.07 3.77
C SER A 25 11.47 5.75 3.75
N THR A 26 10.72 5.48 4.81
CA THR A 26 9.83 4.32 4.90
C THR A 26 8.42 4.82 5.13
N VAL A 27 7.47 4.24 4.41
CA VAL A 27 6.04 4.46 4.63
C VAL A 27 5.42 3.20 5.25
N LYS A 28 4.64 3.38 6.31
CA LYS A 28 3.77 2.34 6.84
C LYS A 28 2.49 2.32 6.04
N ILE A 29 2.11 1.16 5.55
CA ILE A 29 0.84 0.89 4.89
C ILE A 29 -0.06 0.16 5.89
N ALA A 30 -1.34 0.54 5.96
CA ALA A 30 -2.38 -0.20 6.68
C ALA A 30 -3.55 -0.48 5.74
N TYR A 31 -3.91 -1.75 5.58
CA TYR A 31 -4.93 -2.21 4.65
C TYR A 31 -6.00 -3.07 5.34
N HIS A 32 -7.26 -2.71 5.15
CA HIS A 32 -8.44 -3.42 5.61
C HIS A 32 -9.54 -3.48 4.53
N GLY A 33 -9.13 -3.42 3.26
CA GLY A 33 -10.01 -3.38 2.08
C GLY A 33 -10.58 -4.73 1.67
N LEU A 34 -10.90 -4.84 0.37
CA LEU A 34 -11.62 -5.97 -0.23
C LEU A 34 -11.10 -7.34 0.19
N LEU A 35 -9.80 -7.60 0.04
CA LEU A 35 -9.23 -8.93 0.33
C LEU A 35 -9.21 -9.23 1.82
N ALA A 36 -8.98 -8.22 2.67
CA ALA A 36 -9.01 -8.38 4.12
C ALA A 36 -10.43 -8.73 4.60
N GLN A 37 -11.45 -8.08 4.02
CA GLN A 37 -12.87 -8.31 4.31
C GLN A 37 -13.38 -9.64 3.74
N SER A 38 -12.76 -10.12 2.65
CA SER A 38 -13.09 -11.40 2.02
C SER A 38 -12.49 -12.62 2.73
N GLY A 39 -11.87 -12.43 3.91
CA GLY A 39 -11.37 -13.52 4.74
C GLY A 39 -9.99 -14.04 4.34
N ALA A 40 -9.19 -13.24 3.62
CA ALA A 40 -7.81 -13.63 3.31
C ALA A 40 -7.05 -14.00 4.60
N HIS A 41 -6.24 -15.06 4.53
CA HIS A 41 -5.40 -15.52 5.64
C HIS A 41 -4.02 -14.83 5.65
N GLY A 42 -3.55 -14.39 4.49
CA GLY A 42 -2.31 -13.67 4.31
C GLY A 42 -2.40 -12.77 3.08
N LEU A 43 -1.79 -11.59 3.17
CA LEU A 43 -1.76 -10.59 2.11
C LEU A 43 -0.33 -10.12 1.85
N TYR A 44 -0.11 -9.71 0.60
CA TYR A 44 1.07 -9.01 0.16
C TYR A 44 0.66 -7.66 -0.43
N ALA A 45 1.44 -6.63 -0.12
CA ALA A 45 1.40 -5.37 -0.86
C ALA A 45 2.38 -5.48 -2.04
N HIS A 46 1.88 -5.47 -3.26
CA HIS A 46 2.66 -5.35 -4.48
C HIS A 46 2.95 -3.86 -4.70
N VAL A 47 4.22 -3.47 -4.60
CA VAL A 47 4.62 -2.06 -4.61
C VAL A 47 5.61 -1.81 -5.73
N GLY A 48 5.40 -0.76 -6.52
CA GLY A 48 6.35 -0.28 -7.52
C GLY A 48 6.33 1.25 -7.65
N PHE A 49 7.22 1.80 -8.48
CA PHE A 49 7.44 3.24 -8.57
C PHE A 49 7.26 3.79 -9.99
N GLY A 50 6.69 5.00 -10.08
CA GLY A 50 6.44 5.69 -11.36
C GLY A 50 5.47 4.96 -12.29
N ARG A 51 5.35 5.42 -13.53
CA ARG A 51 4.40 4.86 -14.52
C ARG A 51 4.65 3.38 -14.83
N ASP A 52 5.92 2.97 -14.85
CA ASP A 52 6.34 1.65 -15.33
C ASP A 52 6.49 0.62 -14.20
N TRP A 53 6.04 0.94 -12.98
CA TRP A 53 6.18 0.05 -11.81
C TRP A 53 7.64 -0.39 -11.59
N ASN A 54 8.57 0.55 -11.75
CA ASN A 54 9.98 0.28 -11.54
C ASN A 54 10.21 -0.26 -10.12
N HIS A 55 11.11 -1.23 -9.98
CA HIS A 55 11.41 -1.90 -8.71
C HIS A 55 10.19 -2.53 -8.03
N ALA A 56 9.24 -3.06 -8.82
CA ALA A 56 8.10 -3.78 -8.29
C ALA A 56 8.51 -4.96 -7.38
N GLN A 57 7.95 -5.01 -6.18
CA GLN A 57 8.21 -6.07 -5.20
C GLN A 57 6.99 -6.33 -4.32
N ASP A 58 6.82 -7.58 -3.92
CA ASP A 58 5.81 -8.00 -2.94
C ASP A 58 6.35 -7.88 -1.51
N PHE A 59 5.62 -7.15 -0.67
CA PHE A 59 5.86 -7.01 0.76
C PHE A 59 4.83 -7.82 1.54
N LYS A 60 5.27 -8.88 2.23
CA LYS A 60 4.39 -9.68 3.09
C LYS A 60 3.85 -8.81 4.22
N MET A 61 2.53 -8.77 4.36
CA MET A 61 1.89 -7.96 5.38
C MET A 61 1.69 -8.74 6.69
N THR A 62 1.77 -8.03 7.80
CA THR A 62 1.48 -8.56 9.13
C THR A 62 0.03 -8.27 9.49
N LYS A 63 -0.74 -9.32 9.78
CA LYS A 63 -2.13 -9.19 10.23
C LYS A 63 -2.20 -8.79 11.71
N LYS A 64 -2.95 -7.73 12.00
CA LYS A 64 -3.35 -7.28 13.35
C LYS A 64 -4.86 -7.12 13.39
N SER A 65 -5.56 -8.11 13.94
CA SER A 65 -7.01 -8.23 13.84
C SER A 65 -7.48 -8.24 12.37
N ASN A 66 -8.18 -7.21 11.91
CA ASN A 66 -8.67 -7.10 10.52
C ASN A 66 -7.83 -6.14 9.66
N ILE A 67 -6.73 -5.61 10.20
CA ILE A 67 -5.83 -4.70 9.49
C ILE A 67 -4.55 -5.45 9.15
N TYR A 68 -4.08 -5.27 7.92
CA TYR A 68 -2.81 -5.78 7.44
C TYR A 68 -1.82 -4.62 7.29
N GLU A 69 -0.64 -4.76 7.88
CA GLU A 69 0.36 -3.69 7.88
C GLU A 69 1.67 -4.14 7.26
N ALA A 70 2.35 -3.23 6.57
CA ALA A 70 3.72 -3.40 6.09
C ALA A 70 4.47 -2.08 6.13
N ASP A 71 5.78 -2.16 6.35
CA ASP A 71 6.69 -1.03 6.21
C ASP A 71 7.41 -1.15 4.85
N VAL A 72 7.29 -0.11 4.03
CA VAL A 72 7.73 -0.10 2.63
C VAL A 72 8.75 1.02 2.42
N PRO A 73 9.97 0.71 1.95
CA PRO A 73 10.96 1.72 1.61
C PRO A 73 10.52 2.50 0.37
N VAL A 74 10.70 3.82 0.40
CA VAL A 74 10.33 4.73 -0.69
C VAL A 74 11.58 5.12 -1.45
N LEU A 75 11.64 4.76 -2.74
CA LEU A 75 12.73 5.14 -3.63
C LEU A 75 12.49 6.52 -4.24
N ARG A 76 13.53 7.10 -4.83
CA ARG A 76 13.39 8.36 -5.59
C ARG A 76 12.65 8.06 -6.90
N ALA A 77 11.41 8.53 -6.99
CA ALA A 77 10.54 8.48 -8.16
C ALA A 77 9.42 9.51 -7.99
N ASP A 78 8.59 9.71 -9.02
CA ASP A 78 7.46 10.64 -8.97
C ASP A 78 6.30 10.09 -8.12
N THR A 79 6.01 8.79 -8.25
CA THR A 79 4.88 8.15 -7.56
C THR A 79 5.27 6.80 -6.93
N LEU A 80 4.58 6.49 -5.83
CA LEU A 80 4.51 5.17 -5.20
C LEU A 80 3.18 4.53 -5.60
N ASN A 81 3.21 3.35 -6.22
CA ASN A 81 2.01 2.60 -6.58
C ASN A 81 1.92 1.33 -5.75
N ILE A 82 0.70 0.99 -5.34
CA ILE A 82 0.40 -0.17 -4.50
C ILE A 82 -0.81 -0.91 -5.11
N ALA A 83 -0.72 -2.24 -5.11
CA ALA A 83 -1.84 -3.16 -5.25
C ALA A 83 -1.73 -4.24 -4.18
N PHE A 84 -2.81 -4.95 -3.87
CA PHE A 84 -2.80 -6.02 -2.89
C PHE A 84 -3.10 -7.35 -3.55
N LYS A 85 -2.46 -8.42 -3.06
CA LYS A 85 -2.77 -9.79 -3.45
C LYS A 85 -2.83 -10.71 -2.25
N ASP A 86 -3.69 -11.72 -2.34
CA ASP A 86 -3.74 -12.80 -1.34
C ASP A 86 -2.91 -14.03 -1.76
N CYS A 87 -2.88 -15.05 -0.91
CA CYS A 87 -2.17 -16.30 -1.18
C CYS A 87 -2.81 -17.16 -2.29
N ALA A 88 -4.03 -16.86 -2.71
CA ALA A 88 -4.74 -17.54 -3.79
C ALA A 88 -4.65 -16.78 -5.12
N ASP A 89 -3.81 -15.74 -5.19
CA ASP A 89 -3.57 -14.89 -6.35
C ASP A 89 -4.80 -14.06 -6.78
N ASN A 90 -5.69 -13.75 -5.84
CA ASN A 90 -6.71 -12.71 -6.05
C ASN A 90 -6.09 -11.33 -5.82
N TRP A 91 -6.50 -10.37 -6.63
CA TRP A 91 -5.95 -9.01 -6.63
C TRP A 91 -6.98 -7.97 -6.23
N ASP A 92 -6.56 -7.02 -5.39
CA ASP A 92 -7.20 -5.72 -5.22
C ASP A 92 -6.24 -4.64 -5.76
N ASN A 93 -6.51 -4.25 -6.99
CA ASN A 93 -5.82 -3.17 -7.69
C ASN A 93 -6.77 -1.97 -7.92
N ASN A 94 -7.72 -1.73 -7.02
CA ASN A 94 -8.70 -0.65 -7.12
C ASN A 94 -9.42 -0.63 -8.48
N SER A 95 -9.89 -1.78 -8.95
CA SER A 95 -10.54 -1.94 -10.27
C SER A 95 -9.66 -1.47 -11.44
N GLY A 96 -8.36 -1.80 -11.40
CA GLY A 96 -7.37 -1.45 -12.42
C GLY A 96 -6.77 -0.05 -12.31
N ARG A 97 -7.20 0.78 -11.35
CA ARG A 97 -6.62 2.12 -11.11
C ARG A 97 -5.38 2.10 -10.24
N ASN A 98 -5.20 1.03 -9.45
CA ASN A 98 -4.22 0.91 -8.38
C ASN A 98 -4.41 1.96 -7.28
N TYR A 99 -3.53 1.92 -6.29
CA TYR A 99 -3.43 2.91 -5.24
C TYR A 99 -2.12 3.68 -5.43
N SER A 100 -2.21 4.92 -5.88
CA SER A 100 -1.04 5.73 -6.24
C SER A 100 -0.95 6.97 -5.36
N PHE A 101 0.27 7.26 -4.90
CA PHE A 101 0.59 8.41 -4.06
C PHE A 101 1.77 9.17 -4.65
N ASP A 102 1.68 10.50 -4.70
CA ASP A 102 2.79 11.35 -5.08
C ASP A 102 3.90 11.30 -4.02
N ILE A 103 5.15 11.26 -4.47
CA ILE A 103 6.32 11.31 -3.61
C ILE A 103 6.77 12.77 -3.46
N GLY A 104 6.86 13.26 -2.22
CA GLY A 104 7.29 14.62 -1.92
C GLY A 104 8.80 14.78 -2.14
N HIS A 105 9.19 15.80 -2.92
CA HIS A 105 10.57 16.14 -3.22
C HIS A 105 11.03 17.42 -2.53
#